data_AF-S3AVW9-F1
#
_entry.id   AF-S3AVW9-F1
#
_cell.length_a   1.000
_cell.length_b   1.000
_cell.length_c   1.000
_cell.angle_alpha   90.00
_cell.angle_beta   90.00
_cell.angle_gamma   90.00
#
_symmetry.space_group_name_H-M   'P 1'
#
loop_
_entity.id
_entity.type
_entity.pdbx_description
1 polymer ?
#
loop_
_entity_poly.entity_id
_entity_poly.type
_entity_poly.pdbx_seq_one_letter_code
_entity_poly.pdbx_strand_id
1 'polypeptide(L)'
;MLWTAVSVVLALLAALGNAAASVLQRRAAAVEGPGPSGRRLSWLPHLLRRPVWLWGAATLVLSGVCQAGALATGPLAVVQPVMTTELLFTLMLGSLVFRQRAGGRAWGAFVAMVVGLAALLALVWPSGGRASVPDGRWLVAAPLVAVLVAVLVVVAFRLPSAPRATVLGSATAVLFGVTAALMKDAISRLADDGLVRLLTAWQTYGVVVAGLAGFLLLQLTLHAGTLVASQPALTLGDAFLSVVLGATLFDERLALGWLVVPELIALALISVGSVQLARTPAVAGKTDEEEGMW
;
A
#
# COMPACT_ATOMS: atom_id res chain seq x y z
N MET A 1 -16.16 -6.42 -18.62
CA MET A 1 -15.94 -4.96 -18.74
C MET A 1 -16.59 -4.16 -17.60
N LEU A 2 -17.91 -4.29 -17.34
CA LEU A 2 -18.57 -3.53 -16.26
C LEU A 2 -17.98 -3.79 -14.86
N TRP A 3 -17.79 -5.06 -14.48
CA TRP A 3 -17.20 -5.43 -13.18
C TRP A 3 -15.77 -4.95 -12.97
N THR A 4 -14.96 -4.98 -14.04
CA THR A 4 -13.59 -4.45 -14.00
C THR A 4 -13.59 -2.94 -13.78
N ALA A 5 -14.45 -2.20 -14.48
CA ALA A 5 -14.59 -0.76 -14.27
C ALA A 5 -15.03 -0.44 -12.84
N VAL A 6 -15.99 -1.18 -12.29
CA VAL A 6 -16.41 -1.04 -10.88
C VAL A 6 -15.23 -1.29 -9.93
N SER A 7 -14.46 -2.36 -10.14
CA SER A 7 -13.30 -2.67 -9.30
C SER A 7 -12.24 -1.57 -9.33
N VAL A 8 -11.97 -1.00 -10.51
CA VAL A 8 -11.00 0.09 -10.68
C VAL A 8 -11.50 1.37 -9.99
N VAL A 9 -12.77 1.72 -10.14
CA VAL A 9 -13.36 2.89 -9.48
C VAL A 9 -13.31 2.73 -7.96
N LEU A 10 -13.70 1.57 -7.43
CA LEU A 10 -13.62 1.29 -5.99
C LEU A 10 -12.18 1.32 -5.48
N ALA A 11 -11.22 0.81 -6.25
CA ALA A 11 -9.81 0.87 -5.90
C ALA A 11 -9.26 2.30 -5.90
N LEU A 12 -9.68 3.15 -6.85
CA LEU A 12 -9.31 4.56 -6.87
C LEU A 12 -9.92 5.33 -5.69
N LEU A 13 -11.17 5.03 -5.31
CA LEU A 13 -11.81 5.62 -4.13
C LEU A 13 -11.10 5.20 -2.83
N ALA A 14 -10.70 3.92 -2.73
CA ALA A 14 -9.89 3.44 -1.63
C ALA A 14 -8.54 4.16 -1.56
N ALA A 15 -7.82 4.22 -2.69
CA ALA A 15 -6.54 4.93 -2.77
C ALA A 15 -6.67 6.42 -2.36
N LEU A 16 -7.76 7.09 -2.77
CA LEU A 16 -8.05 8.47 -2.36
C LEU A 16 -8.35 8.57 -0.85
N GLY A 17 -9.11 7.63 -0.31
CA GLY A 17 -9.42 7.55 1.13
C GLY A 17 -8.15 7.35 1.97
N ASN A 18 -7.29 6.40 1.58
CA ASN A 18 -6.00 6.21 2.24
C ASN A 18 -5.14 7.47 2.16
N ALA A 19 -5.08 8.13 1.00
CA ALA A 19 -4.33 9.36 0.83
C ALA A 19 -4.84 10.48 1.76
N ALA A 20 -6.15 10.64 1.87
CA ALA A 20 -6.77 11.60 2.78
C ALA A 20 -6.46 11.26 4.25
N ALA A 21 -6.56 9.99 4.63
CA ALA A 21 -6.18 9.52 5.96
C ALA A 21 -4.70 9.83 6.29
N SER A 22 -3.80 9.53 5.36
CA SER A 22 -2.37 9.81 5.46
C SER A 22 -2.08 11.31 5.62
N VAL A 23 -2.76 12.18 4.87
CA VAL A 23 -2.62 13.65 5.00
C VAL A 23 -3.16 14.15 6.34
N LEU A 24 -4.31 13.66 6.80
CA LEU A 24 -4.88 14.01 8.10
C LEU A 24 -3.96 13.58 9.26
N GLN A 25 -3.40 12.37 9.18
CA GLN A 25 -2.45 11.86 10.16
C GLN A 25 -1.14 12.66 10.16
N ARG A 26 -0.60 12.99 8.99
CA ARG A 26 0.58 13.87 8.86
C ARG A 26 0.33 15.25 9.45
N ARG A 27 -0.84 15.84 9.20
CA ARG A 27 -1.23 17.12 9.79
C ARG A 27 -1.33 17.03 11.31
N ALA A 28 -1.89 15.95 11.84
CA ALA A 28 -1.96 15.73 13.29
C ALA A 28 -0.55 15.61 13.92
N ALA A 29 0.37 14.91 13.25
CA ALA A 29 1.76 14.77 13.71
C ALA A 29 2.56 16.08 13.62
N ALA A 30 2.34 16.89 12.58
CA ALA A 30 3.04 18.17 12.41
C ALA A 30 2.73 19.19 13.53
N VAL A 31 1.59 19.06 14.20
CA VAL A 31 1.21 19.93 15.34
C VAL A 31 1.98 19.60 16.62
N GLU A 32 2.58 18.41 16.74
CA GLU A 32 3.28 17.99 17.97
C GLU A 32 4.71 18.55 18.09
N GLY A 33 5.30 19.12 17.02
CA GLY A 33 6.70 19.55 17.02
C GLY A 33 7.69 18.39 17.26
N PRO A 34 9.00 18.55 17.00
CA PRO A 34 9.98 17.52 17.29
C PRO A 34 10.10 17.34 18.81
N GLY A 35 9.47 16.28 19.32
CA GLY A 35 9.53 15.92 20.73
C GLY A 35 10.97 15.75 21.25
N PRO A 36 11.26 16.13 22.51
CA PRO A 36 12.55 15.88 23.11
C PRO A 36 12.72 14.36 23.26
N SER A 37 13.67 13.82 22.50
CA SER A 37 14.12 12.42 22.44
C SER A 37 13.22 11.42 21.70
N GLY A 38 13.76 10.90 20.58
CA GLY A 38 13.24 9.79 19.80
C GLY A 38 13.20 8.47 20.56
N ARG A 39 12.32 8.36 21.55
CA ARG A 39 12.06 7.13 22.30
C ARG A 39 10.77 6.47 21.82
N ARG A 40 10.89 5.16 21.65
CA ARG A 40 10.09 4.26 20.81
C ARG A 40 8.65 4.16 21.28
N LEU A 41 7.69 4.44 20.40
CA LEU A 41 6.25 4.16 20.53
C LEU A 41 5.42 4.88 21.63
N SER A 42 6.01 5.69 22.52
CA SER A 42 5.27 6.38 23.59
C SER A 42 4.29 7.47 23.12
N TRP A 43 4.36 7.85 21.85
CA TRP A 43 3.54 8.88 21.20
C TRP A 43 2.20 8.33 20.69
N LEU A 44 2.11 7.02 20.44
CA LEU A 44 0.94 6.37 19.86
C LEU A 44 -0.34 6.58 20.69
N PRO A 45 -0.34 6.46 22.04
CA PRO A 45 -1.54 6.65 22.85
C PRO A 45 -2.06 8.09 22.84
N HIS A 46 -1.18 9.08 22.65
CA HIS A 46 -1.53 10.50 22.64
C HIS A 46 -2.19 10.90 21.31
N LEU A 47 -1.72 10.32 20.20
CA LEU A 47 -2.32 10.49 18.88
C LEU A 47 -3.74 9.93 18.79
N LEU A 48 -4.01 8.76 19.41
CA LEU A 48 -5.32 8.11 19.42
C LEU A 48 -6.45 8.95 20.04
N ARG A 49 -6.11 9.93 20.87
CA ARG A 49 -7.08 10.79 21.58
C ARG A 49 -7.48 12.04 20.79
N ARG A 50 -6.88 12.29 19.63
CA ARG A 50 -7.13 13.50 18.84
C ARG A 50 -8.26 13.26 17.82
N PRO A 51 -9.23 14.18 17.69
CA PRO A 51 -10.35 14.02 16.76
C PRO A 51 -9.90 13.97 15.28
N VAL A 52 -8.83 14.69 14.92
CA VAL A 52 -8.25 14.66 13.56
C VAL A 52 -7.68 13.28 13.22
N TRP A 53 -7.08 12.60 14.20
CA TRP A 53 -6.58 11.24 14.04
C TRP A 53 -7.73 10.25 13.88
N LEU A 54 -8.81 10.42 14.65
CA LEU A 54 -10.04 9.63 14.52
C LEU A 54 -10.70 9.78 13.13
N TRP A 55 -10.72 10.99 12.57
CA TRP A 55 -11.16 11.21 11.18
C TRP A 55 -10.27 10.48 10.17
N GLY A 56 -8.95 10.50 10.36
CA GLY A 56 -8.04 9.69 9.55
C GLY A 56 -8.31 8.20 9.67
N ALA A 57 -8.53 7.69 10.89
CA ALA A 57 -8.87 6.29 11.14
C ALA A 57 -10.22 5.90 10.51
N ALA A 58 -11.25 6.73 10.62
CA ALA A 58 -12.55 6.51 9.98
C ALA A 58 -12.42 6.48 8.44
N THR A 59 -11.57 7.34 7.88
CA THR A 59 -11.31 7.38 6.43
C THR A 59 -10.54 6.13 5.97
N LEU A 60 -9.62 5.63 6.79
CA LEU A 60 -8.94 4.34 6.59
C LEU A 60 -9.92 3.16 6.59
N VAL A 61 -10.88 3.13 7.51
CA VAL A 61 -11.93 2.10 7.53
C VAL A 61 -12.78 2.18 6.26
N LEU A 62 -13.21 3.39 5.86
CA LEU A 62 -13.99 3.57 4.64
C LEU A 62 -13.20 3.14 3.39
N SER A 63 -11.91 3.50 3.33
CA SER A 63 -11.01 3.04 2.27
C SER A 63 -10.90 1.51 2.24
N GLY A 64 -10.74 0.87 3.39
CA GLY A 64 -10.71 -0.59 3.50
C GLY A 64 -11.99 -1.24 2.97
N VAL A 65 -13.17 -0.63 3.22
CA VAL A 65 -14.44 -1.09 2.65
C VAL A 65 -14.46 -0.96 1.12
N CYS A 66 -14.01 0.18 0.59
CA CYS A 66 -13.87 0.36 -0.86
C CYS A 66 -12.88 -0.65 -1.48
N GLN A 67 -11.75 -0.89 -0.82
CA GLN A 67 -10.75 -1.88 -1.23
C GLN A 67 -11.32 -3.29 -1.23
N ALA A 68 -12.08 -3.65 -0.19
CA ALA A 68 -12.73 -4.94 -0.12
C ALA A 68 -13.74 -5.11 -1.27
N GLY A 69 -14.54 -4.09 -1.57
CA GLY A 69 -15.44 -4.09 -2.74
C GLY A 69 -14.70 -4.20 -4.08
N ALA A 70 -13.54 -3.55 -4.21
CA ALA A 70 -12.69 -3.68 -5.39
C ALA A 70 -12.18 -5.11 -5.57
N LEU A 71 -11.73 -5.75 -4.48
CA LEU A 71 -11.26 -7.14 -4.48
C LEU A 71 -12.37 -8.17 -4.65
N ALA A 72 -13.59 -7.85 -4.22
CA ALA A 72 -14.78 -8.69 -4.45
C ALA A 72 -15.18 -8.73 -5.93
N THR A 73 -14.89 -7.67 -6.68
CA THR A 73 -15.32 -7.50 -8.08
C THR A 73 -14.17 -7.60 -9.09
N GLY A 74 -12.92 -7.69 -8.61
CA GLY A 74 -11.72 -7.56 -9.42
C GLY A 74 -10.58 -8.53 -9.05
N PRO A 75 -9.67 -8.81 -9.99
CA PRO A 75 -8.46 -9.59 -9.72
C PRO A 75 -7.50 -8.88 -8.76
N LEU A 76 -6.81 -9.65 -7.91
CA LEU A 76 -5.86 -9.08 -6.94
C LEU A 76 -4.71 -8.36 -7.67
N ALA A 77 -4.24 -8.97 -8.77
CA ALA A 77 -3.21 -8.44 -9.65
C ALA A 77 -3.55 -7.08 -10.30
N VAL A 78 -4.83 -6.71 -10.38
CA VAL A 78 -5.29 -5.42 -10.93
C VAL A 78 -5.49 -4.40 -9.82
N VAL A 79 -6.12 -4.80 -8.72
CA VAL A 79 -6.48 -3.88 -7.63
C VAL A 79 -5.24 -3.32 -6.94
N GLN A 80 -4.21 -4.14 -6.68
CA GLN A 80 -3.01 -3.68 -5.95
C GLN A 80 -2.21 -2.61 -6.71
N PRO A 81 -1.89 -2.76 -8.02
CA PRO A 81 -1.29 -1.67 -8.79
C PRO A 81 -2.11 -0.38 -8.79
N VAL A 82 -3.44 -0.46 -8.85
CA VAL A 82 -4.30 0.74 -8.77
C VAL A 82 -4.16 1.43 -7.41
N MET A 83 -3.98 0.69 -6.31
CA MET A 83 -3.75 1.26 -4.98
C MET A 83 -2.48 2.13 -4.92
N THR A 84 -1.49 1.89 -5.79
CA THR A 84 -0.28 2.74 -5.84
C THR A 84 -0.58 4.21 -6.18
N THR A 85 -1.76 4.48 -6.79
CA THR A 85 -2.25 5.85 -7.02
C THR A 85 -2.51 6.64 -5.74
N GLU A 86 -2.57 5.97 -4.58
CA GLU A 86 -2.64 6.62 -3.26
C GLU A 86 -1.52 7.65 -3.10
N LEU A 87 -0.31 7.36 -3.56
CA LEU A 87 0.82 8.28 -3.46
C LEU A 87 0.56 9.57 -4.25
N LEU A 88 -0.06 9.44 -5.43
CA LEU A 88 -0.46 10.58 -6.27
C LEU A 88 -1.49 11.44 -5.56
N PHE A 89 -2.54 10.80 -5.02
CA PHE A 89 -3.57 11.50 -4.27
C PHE A 89 -3.00 12.12 -3.00
N THR A 90 -2.06 11.48 -2.33
CA THR A 90 -1.41 11.98 -1.11
C THR A 90 -0.63 13.27 -1.42
N LEU A 91 0.05 13.31 -2.57
CA LEU A 91 0.75 14.50 -3.03
C LEU A 91 -0.22 15.62 -3.37
N MET A 92 -1.29 15.31 -4.10
CA MET A 92 -2.27 16.29 -4.52
C MET A 92 -2.98 16.90 -3.30
N LEU A 93 -3.50 16.04 -2.40
CA LEU A 93 -4.14 16.47 -1.16
C LEU A 93 -3.16 17.18 -0.22
N GLY A 94 -1.91 16.68 -0.11
CA GLY A 94 -0.87 17.33 0.66
C GLY A 94 -0.53 18.73 0.14
N SER A 95 -0.41 18.90 -1.18
CA SER A 95 -0.16 20.20 -1.81
C SER A 95 -1.28 21.21 -1.52
N LEU A 96 -2.54 20.75 -1.52
CA LEU A 96 -3.72 21.56 -1.20
C LEU A 96 -3.77 21.93 0.29
N VAL A 97 -3.54 20.95 1.17
CA VAL A 97 -3.64 21.13 2.63
C VAL A 97 -2.47 21.94 3.19
N PHE A 98 -1.25 21.71 2.72
CA PHE A 98 -0.04 22.40 3.16
C PHE A 98 0.33 23.61 2.28
N ARG A 99 -0.49 23.91 1.26
CA ARG A 99 -0.33 25.05 0.32
C ARG A 99 1.05 25.12 -0.36
N GLN A 100 1.70 23.97 -0.59
CA GLN A 100 2.97 23.87 -1.30
C GLN A 100 2.74 23.49 -2.77
N ARG A 101 3.42 24.16 -3.71
CA ARG A 101 3.28 23.86 -5.14
C ARG A 101 4.06 22.61 -5.52
N ALA A 102 3.40 21.66 -6.18
CA ALA A 102 4.07 20.53 -6.81
C ALA A 102 4.89 21.04 -8.01
N GLY A 103 6.21 20.94 -7.96
CA GLY A 103 7.09 21.35 -9.06
C GLY A 103 6.92 20.48 -10.31
N GLY A 104 7.37 20.96 -11.47
CA GLY A 104 7.18 20.26 -12.76
C GLY A 104 7.70 18.81 -12.81
N ARG A 105 8.75 18.48 -12.03
CA ARG A 105 9.24 17.10 -11.87
C ARG A 105 8.21 16.16 -11.23
N ALA A 106 7.43 16.66 -10.27
CA ALA A 106 6.35 15.89 -9.64
C ALA A 106 5.22 15.62 -10.64
N TRP A 107 4.95 16.58 -11.53
CA TRP A 107 3.96 16.42 -12.59
C TRP A 107 4.41 15.40 -13.66
N GLY A 108 5.69 15.39 -14.04
CA GLY A 108 6.25 14.36 -14.91
C GLY A 108 6.17 12.95 -14.30
N ALA A 109 6.52 12.83 -13.01
CA ALA A 109 6.39 11.59 -12.25
C ALA A 109 4.92 11.12 -12.14
N PHE A 110 4.00 12.07 -11.96
CA PHE A 110 2.56 11.84 -11.94
C PHE A 110 2.06 11.27 -13.28
N VAL A 111 2.42 11.91 -14.40
CA VAL A 111 2.03 11.43 -15.74
C VAL A 111 2.61 10.04 -16.00
N ALA A 112 3.87 9.79 -15.62
CA ALA A 112 4.48 8.47 -15.79
C ALA A 112 3.72 7.37 -15.01
N MET A 113 3.29 7.63 -13.78
CA MET A 113 2.48 6.67 -13.02
C MET A 113 1.09 6.44 -13.65
N VAL A 114 0.42 7.51 -14.09
CA VAL A 114 -0.91 7.39 -14.74
C VAL A 114 -0.80 6.61 -16.04
N VAL A 115 0.20 6.90 -16.87
CA VAL A 115 0.43 6.20 -18.14
C VAL A 115 0.84 4.75 -17.90
N GLY A 116 1.75 4.50 -16.96
CA GLY A 116 2.15 3.13 -16.59
C GLY A 116 0.98 2.32 -16.08
N LEU A 117 0.12 2.90 -15.23
CA LEU A 117 -1.08 2.23 -14.74
C LEU A 117 -2.10 1.98 -15.85
N ALA A 118 -2.38 2.98 -16.69
CA ALA A 118 -3.29 2.82 -17.81
C ALA A 118 -2.81 1.73 -18.79
N ALA A 119 -1.51 1.69 -19.07
CA ALA A 119 -0.89 0.64 -19.87
C ALA A 119 -1.04 -0.73 -19.19
N LEU A 120 -0.72 -0.83 -17.90
CA LEU A 120 -0.86 -2.08 -17.15
C LEU A 120 -2.31 -2.58 -17.18
N LEU A 121 -3.28 -1.72 -16.93
CA LEU A 121 -4.71 -2.06 -16.96
C LEU A 121 -5.21 -2.48 -18.35
N ALA A 122 -4.63 -1.92 -19.41
CA ALA A 122 -4.95 -2.29 -20.79
C ALA A 122 -4.34 -3.64 -21.21
N LEU A 123 -3.19 -4.00 -20.63
CA LEU A 123 -2.44 -5.20 -20.96
C LEU A 123 -2.86 -6.41 -20.11
N VAL A 124 -3.16 -6.16 -18.83
CA VAL A 124 -3.49 -7.19 -17.86
C VAL A 124 -4.96 -7.59 -18.04
N TRP A 125 -5.18 -8.73 -18.71
CA TRP A 125 -6.42 -9.49 -18.66
C TRP A 125 -6.22 -10.77 -17.83
N PRO A 126 -6.34 -10.71 -16.49
CA PRO A 126 -6.36 -11.91 -15.68
C PRO A 126 -7.62 -12.69 -16.06
N SER A 127 -7.45 -13.95 -16.42
CA SER A 127 -8.56 -14.84 -16.76
C SER A 127 -8.61 -16.00 -15.78
N GLY A 128 -9.82 -16.32 -15.33
CA GLY A 128 -10.02 -17.36 -14.32
C GLY A 128 -9.52 -16.98 -12.92
N GLY A 129 -9.50 -17.99 -12.04
CA GLY A 129 -9.19 -17.85 -10.62
C GLY A 129 -10.40 -18.17 -9.74
N ARG A 130 -10.13 -18.56 -8.50
CA ARG A 130 -11.14 -18.82 -7.46
C ARG A 130 -11.36 -17.55 -6.65
N ALA A 131 -12.58 -17.34 -6.19
CA ALA A 131 -12.87 -16.23 -5.27
C ALA A 131 -12.31 -16.50 -3.87
N SER A 132 -12.32 -17.77 -3.45
CA SER A 132 -11.85 -18.23 -2.14
C SER A 132 -10.62 -19.13 -2.24
N VAL A 133 -9.83 -19.13 -1.16
CA VAL A 133 -8.63 -19.94 -1.02
C VAL A 133 -8.94 -21.13 -0.11
N PRO A 134 -8.66 -22.38 -0.53
CA PRO A 134 -8.79 -23.54 0.35
C PRO A 134 -7.93 -23.38 1.62
N ASP A 135 -8.50 -23.67 2.79
CA ASP A 135 -7.81 -23.44 4.08
C ASP A 135 -6.44 -24.15 4.15
N GLY A 136 -6.28 -25.31 3.47
CA GLY A 136 -5.01 -26.02 3.37
C GLY A 136 -3.87 -25.25 2.71
N ARG A 137 -4.16 -24.32 1.78
CA ARG A 137 -3.13 -23.43 1.19
C ARG A 137 -2.65 -22.39 2.18
N TRP A 138 -3.53 -21.90 3.06
CA TRP A 138 -3.16 -20.97 4.13
C TRP A 138 -2.29 -21.61 5.21
N LEU A 139 -2.47 -22.90 5.50
CA LEU A 139 -1.62 -23.65 6.43
C LEU A 139 -0.14 -23.66 6.01
N VAL A 140 0.14 -23.55 4.70
CA VAL A 140 1.51 -23.47 4.17
C VAL A 140 1.93 -22.02 3.95
N ALA A 141 1.06 -21.20 3.35
CA ALA A 141 1.39 -19.82 3.01
C ALA A 141 1.60 -18.92 4.24
N ALA A 142 0.75 -19.03 5.26
CA ALA A 142 0.84 -18.15 6.43
C ALA A 142 2.15 -18.33 7.21
N PRO A 143 2.62 -19.55 7.52
CA PRO A 143 3.95 -19.74 8.12
C PRO A 143 5.10 -19.25 7.24
N LEU A 144 5.06 -19.50 5.93
CA LEU A 144 6.11 -19.05 5.01
C LEU A 144 6.22 -17.53 4.97
N VAL A 145 5.08 -16.83 4.87
CA VAL A 145 5.02 -15.37 4.94
C VAL A 145 5.54 -14.88 6.28
N ALA A 146 5.09 -15.48 7.38
CA ALA A 146 5.52 -15.08 8.73
C ALA A 146 7.04 -15.23 8.90
N VAL A 147 7.62 -16.34 8.42
CA VAL A 147 9.07 -16.56 8.43
C VAL A 147 9.78 -15.54 7.54
N LEU A 148 9.29 -15.29 6.33
CA LEU A 148 9.87 -14.30 5.42
C LEU A 148 9.90 -12.91 6.05
N VAL A 149 8.77 -12.45 6.61
CA VAL A 149 8.66 -11.16 7.29
C VAL A 149 9.60 -11.12 8.50
N ALA A 150 9.65 -12.17 9.32
CA ALA A 150 10.54 -12.24 10.47
C ALA A 150 12.02 -12.14 10.04
N VAL A 151 12.43 -12.86 9.00
CA VAL A 151 13.79 -12.80 8.45
C VAL A 151 14.11 -11.40 7.95
N LEU A 152 13.22 -10.79 7.15
CA LEU A 152 13.42 -9.42 6.65
C LEU A 152 13.56 -8.41 7.80
N VAL A 153 12.73 -8.52 8.83
CA VAL A 153 12.79 -7.65 10.01
C VAL A 153 14.09 -7.86 10.79
N VAL A 154 14.52 -9.11 11.03
CA VAL A 154 15.77 -9.41 11.71
C VAL A 154 16.97 -8.86 10.92
N VAL A 155 17.00 -9.07 9.61
CA VAL A 155 18.04 -8.55 8.71
C VAL A 155 18.06 -7.02 8.74
N ALA A 156 16.89 -6.37 8.65
CA ALA A 156 16.78 -4.93 8.70
C ALA A 156 17.38 -4.32 9.97
N PHE A 157 17.22 -4.95 11.13
CA PHE A 157 17.81 -4.47 12.38
C PHE A 157 19.34 -4.55 12.43
N ARG A 158 19.97 -5.26 11.49
CA ARG A 158 21.44 -5.34 11.34
C ARG A 158 22.00 -4.39 10.30
N LEU A 159 21.14 -3.67 9.57
CA LEU A 159 21.53 -2.81 8.46
C LEU A 159 21.60 -1.33 8.86
N PRO A 160 22.46 -0.53 8.18
CA PRO A 160 22.45 0.93 8.31
C PRO A 160 21.17 1.54 7.73
N SER A 161 20.91 2.82 8.02
CA SER A 161 19.64 3.52 7.77
C SER A 161 19.03 3.31 6.37
N ALA A 162 19.80 3.57 5.30
CA ALA A 162 19.28 3.46 3.93
C ALA A 162 18.85 2.03 3.52
N PRO A 163 19.72 0.99 3.57
CA PRO A 163 19.30 -0.37 3.23
C PRO A 163 18.30 -0.95 4.24
N ARG A 164 18.33 -0.52 5.51
CA ARG A 164 17.30 -0.87 6.49
C ARG A 164 15.92 -0.41 6.06
N ALA A 165 15.78 0.82 5.54
CA ALA A 165 14.51 1.32 5.04
C ALA A 165 14.01 0.50 3.84
N THR A 166 14.91 0.09 2.94
CA THR A 166 14.56 -0.78 1.80
C THR A 166 14.05 -2.14 2.27
N VAL A 167 14.77 -2.80 3.19
CA VAL A 167 14.40 -4.15 3.69
C VAL A 167 13.12 -4.11 4.53
N LEU A 168 12.95 -3.11 5.40
CA LEU A 168 11.68 -2.92 6.12
C LEU A 168 10.54 -2.61 5.15
N GLY A 169 10.80 -1.81 4.11
CA GLY A 169 9.83 -1.54 3.05
C GLY A 169 9.38 -2.81 2.33
N SER A 170 10.29 -3.75 2.04
CA SER A 170 9.94 -5.06 1.50
C SER A 170 9.07 -5.86 2.48
N ALA A 171 9.39 -5.88 3.77
CA ALA A 171 8.58 -6.56 4.78
C ALA A 171 7.17 -5.95 4.91
N THR A 172 7.07 -4.62 4.85
CA THR A 172 5.81 -3.88 4.81
C THR A 172 4.97 -4.28 3.59
N ALA A 173 5.57 -4.27 2.39
CA ALA A 173 4.90 -4.68 1.17
C ALA A 173 4.37 -6.12 1.26
N VAL A 174 5.16 -7.01 1.88
CA VAL A 174 4.74 -8.40 2.09
C VAL A 174 3.48 -8.50 2.95
N LEU A 175 3.44 -7.77 4.06
CA LEU A 175 2.26 -7.76 4.93
C LEU A 175 1.04 -7.15 4.25
N PHE A 176 1.20 -6.06 3.48
CA PHE A 176 0.07 -5.46 2.76
C PHE A 176 -0.49 -6.36 1.66
N GLY A 177 0.37 -7.02 0.87
CA GLY A 177 -0.08 -7.99 -0.12
C GLY A 177 -0.86 -9.15 0.51
N VAL A 178 -0.40 -9.64 1.67
CA VAL A 178 -1.12 -10.71 2.41
C VAL A 178 -2.41 -10.19 3.05
N THR A 179 -2.45 -8.97 3.56
CA THR A 179 -3.69 -8.33 4.01
C THR A 179 -4.71 -8.27 2.88
N ALA A 180 -4.29 -7.89 1.67
CA ALA A 180 -5.17 -7.85 0.51
C ALA A 180 -5.66 -9.24 0.09
N ALA A 181 -4.79 -10.26 0.12
CA ALA A 181 -5.19 -11.64 -0.14
C ALA A 181 -6.20 -12.16 0.90
N LEU A 182 -5.95 -11.93 2.20
CA LEU A 182 -6.88 -12.27 3.28
C LEU A 182 -8.21 -11.52 3.12
N MET A 183 -8.17 -10.25 2.72
CA MET A 183 -9.37 -9.46 2.46
C MET A 183 -10.21 -10.06 1.33
N LYS A 184 -9.56 -10.45 0.23
CA LYS A 184 -10.23 -11.07 -0.92
C LYS A 184 -10.89 -12.40 -0.53
N ASP A 185 -10.17 -13.25 0.19
CA ASP A 185 -10.71 -14.54 0.67
C ASP A 185 -11.79 -14.37 1.75
N ALA A 186 -11.68 -13.35 2.62
CA ALA A 186 -12.72 -13.03 3.59
C ALA A 186 -14.00 -12.57 2.89
N ILE A 187 -13.91 -11.63 1.95
CA ILE A 187 -15.09 -11.09 1.29
C ILE A 187 -15.76 -12.07 0.33
N SER A 188 -15.04 -13.06 -0.22
CA SER A 188 -15.70 -14.13 -0.98
C SER A 188 -16.67 -14.92 -0.12
N ARG A 189 -16.40 -15.08 1.19
CA ARG A 189 -17.28 -15.80 2.13
C ARG A 189 -18.55 -15.02 2.46
N LEU A 190 -18.56 -13.70 2.22
CA LEU A 190 -19.76 -12.88 2.34
C LEU A 190 -20.79 -13.23 1.25
N ALA A 191 -20.32 -13.59 0.05
CA ALA A 191 -21.18 -13.95 -1.08
C ALA A 191 -21.87 -15.31 -0.91
N ASP A 192 -21.23 -16.23 -0.19
CA ASP A 192 -21.73 -17.60 -0.03
C ASP A 192 -22.79 -17.73 1.09
N ASP A 193 -22.54 -17.19 2.28
CA ASP A 193 -23.37 -17.44 3.47
C ASP A 193 -23.62 -16.18 4.35
N GLY A 194 -23.39 -14.99 3.81
CA GLY A 194 -23.73 -13.72 4.45
C GLY A 194 -22.79 -13.25 5.58
N LEU A 195 -23.22 -12.23 6.31
CA LEU A 195 -22.36 -11.46 7.23
C LEU A 195 -21.79 -12.31 8.39
N VAL A 196 -22.52 -13.36 8.81
CA VAL A 196 -22.10 -14.25 9.90
C VAL A 196 -20.85 -15.03 9.54
N ARG A 197 -20.75 -15.51 8.30
CA ARG A 197 -19.56 -16.24 7.83
C ARG A 197 -18.36 -15.34 7.62
N LEU A 198 -18.57 -14.09 7.22
CA LEU A 198 -17.51 -13.10 7.19
C LEU A 198 -16.95 -12.88 8.60
N LEU A 199 -17.80 -12.71 9.60
CA LEU A 199 -17.36 -12.43 10.98
C LEU A 199 -16.77 -13.65 11.70
N THR A 200 -17.19 -14.87 11.35
CA THR A 200 -16.64 -16.10 11.93
C THR A 200 -15.40 -16.62 11.19
N ALA A 201 -15.11 -16.10 9.99
CA ALA A 201 -13.91 -16.43 9.23
C ALA A 201 -12.64 -15.88 9.92
N TRP A 202 -11.66 -16.76 10.12
CA TRP A 202 -10.38 -16.36 10.70
C TRP A 202 -9.65 -15.31 9.84
N GLN A 203 -9.90 -15.30 8.52
CA GLN A 203 -9.34 -14.34 7.58
C GLN A 203 -9.66 -12.90 7.95
N THR A 204 -10.86 -12.63 8.45
CA THR A 204 -11.29 -11.28 8.87
C THR A 204 -10.43 -10.76 10.02
N TYR A 205 -10.08 -11.63 10.97
CA TYR A 205 -9.15 -11.29 12.04
C TYR A 205 -7.70 -11.22 11.53
N GLY A 206 -7.34 -12.08 10.58
CA GLY A 206 -6.05 -12.06 9.90
C GLY A 206 -5.78 -10.73 9.18
N VAL A 207 -6.79 -10.17 8.51
CA VAL A 207 -6.75 -8.83 7.90
C VAL A 207 -6.35 -7.78 8.92
N VAL A 208 -6.98 -7.79 10.10
CA VAL A 208 -6.72 -6.81 11.16
C VAL A 208 -5.29 -6.97 11.68
N VAL A 209 -4.87 -8.20 12.00
CA VAL A 209 -3.52 -8.48 12.52
C VAL A 209 -2.44 -8.12 11.51
N ALA A 210 -2.56 -8.60 10.27
CA ALA A 210 -1.60 -8.34 9.21
C ALA A 210 -1.58 -6.85 8.81
N GLY A 211 -2.75 -6.21 8.74
CA GLY A 211 -2.88 -4.79 8.41
C GLY A 211 -2.24 -3.90 9.48
N LEU A 212 -2.49 -4.16 10.76
CA LEU A 212 -1.85 -3.43 11.86
C LEU A 212 -0.34 -3.67 11.90
N ALA A 213 0.11 -4.91 11.73
CA ALA A 213 1.54 -5.23 11.67
C ALA A 213 2.22 -4.55 10.47
N GLY A 214 1.58 -4.55 9.29
CA GLY A 214 2.04 -3.87 8.09
C GLY A 214 2.14 -2.36 8.29
N PHE A 215 1.12 -1.75 8.90
CA PHE A 215 1.13 -0.34 9.26
C PHE A 215 2.27 0.01 10.23
N LEU A 216 2.48 -0.80 11.27
CA LEU A 216 3.59 -0.58 12.22
C LEU A 216 4.96 -0.73 11.53
N LEU A 217 5.14 -1.74 10.66
CA LEU A 217 6.35 -1.86 9.86
C LEU A 217 6.52 -0.67 8.92
N LEU A 218 5.46 -0.17 8.30
CA LEU A 218 5.51 1.04 7.48
C LEU A 218 6.04 2.23 8.28
N GLN A 219 5.57 2.44 9.51
CA GLN A 219 6.11 3.50 10.37
C GLN A 219 7.61 3.30 10.64
N LEU A 220 8.04 2.06 10.92
CA LEU A 220 9.47 1.75 11.12
C LEU A 220 10.30 1.97 9.85
N THR A 221 9.76 1.63 8.68
CA THR A 221 10.35 1.86 7.36
C THR A 221 10.59 3.36 7.14
N LEU A 222 9.56 4.18 7.37
CA LEU A 222 9.62 5.63 7.19
C LEU A 222 10.53 6.33 8.19
N HIS A 223 10.70 5.76 9.40
CA HIS A 223 11.66 6.26 10.37
C HIS A 223 13.10 5.78 10.12
N ALA A 224 13.29 4.65 9.44
CA ALA A 224 14.62 4.09 9.21
C ALA A 224 15.39 4.83 8.11
N GLY A 225 14.70 5.43 7.15
CA GLY A 225 15.33 6.16 6.04
C GLY A 225 14.33 6.99 5.25
N THR A 226 14.81 7.62 4.19
CA THR A 226 13.97 8.50 3.37
C THR A 226 12.92 7.70 2.62
N LEU A 227 11.76 8.33 2.34
CA LEU A 227 10.72 7.73 1.50
C LEU A 227 11.30 7.27 0.16
N VAL A 228 12.24 8.04 -0.41
CA VAL A 228 12.98 7.70 -1.63
C VAL A 228 13.66 6.33 -1.57
N ALA A 229 14.18 5.94 -0.42
CA ALA A 229 14.91 4.68 -0.24
C ALA A 229 13.98 3.46 -0.08
N SER A 230 12.78 3.66 0.48
CA SER A 230 11.82 2.58 0.72
C SER A 230 10.77 2.45 -0.38
N GLN A 231 10.46 3.52 -1.12
CA GLN A 231 9.38 3.55 -2.09
C GLN A 231 9.48 2.48 -3.19
N PRO A 232 10.64 2.27 -3.84
CA PRO A 232 10.71 1.22 -4.86
C PRO A 232 10.49 -0.16 -4.27
N ALA A 233 10.96 -0.43 -3.05
CA ALA A 233 10.71 -1.71 -2.37
C ALA A 233 9.22 -1.90 -2.04
N LEU A 234 8.54 -0.84 -1.62
CA LEU A 234 7.10 -0.86 -1.35
C LEU A 234 6.30 -1.11 -2.64
N THR A 235 6.57 -0.36 -3.70
CA THR A 235 5.82 -0.47 -4.97
C THR A 235 6.09 -1.78 -5.71
N LEU A 236 7.36 -2.16 -5.88
CA LEU A 236 7.72 -3.39 -6.58
C LEU A 236 7.40 -4.64 -5.76
N GLY A 237 7.65 -4.58 -4.44
CA GLY A 237 7.36 -5.69 -3.53
C GLY A 237 5.86 -6.01 -3.51
N ASP A 238 5.02 -4.98 -3.47
CA ASP A 238 3.57 -5.13 -3.48
C ASP A 238 3.07 -5.71 -4.81
N ALA A 239 3.51 -5.14 -5.93
CA ALA A 239 3.15 -5.64 -7.26
C ALA A 239 3.59 -7.10 -7.47
N PHE A 240 4.84 -7.42 -7.11
CA PHE A 240 5.37 -8.78 -7.22
C PHE A 240 4.60 -9.76 -6.35
N LEU A 241 4.36 -9.41 -5.08
CA LEU A 241 3.67 -10.31 -4.17
C LEU A 241 2.21 -10.49 -4.58
N SER A 242 1.53 -9.43 -5.01
CA SER A 242 0.15 -9.51 -5.53
C SER A 242 0.02 -10.52 -6.66
N VAL A 243 0.95 -10.49 -7.62
CA VAL A 243 1.00 -11.44 -8.74
C VAL A 243 1.27 -12.87 -8.25
N VAL A 244 2.22 -13.06 -7.34
CA VAL A 244 2.55 -14.38 -6.77
C VAL A 244 1.36 -14.96 -5.99
N LEU A 245 0.72 -14.18 -5.13
CA LEU A 245 -0.43 -14.61 -4.33
C LEU A 245 -1.65 -14.87 -5.22
N GLY A 246 -1.91 -14.01 -6.22
CA GLY A 246 -2.95 -14.23 -7.23
C GLY A 246 -2.79 -15.58 -7.93
N ALA A 247 -1.57 -15.86 -8.43
CA ALA A 247 -1.29 -17.11 -9.13
C ALA A 247 -1.33 -18.35 -8.21
N THR A 248 -0.76 -18.27 -7.00
CA THR A 248 -0.59 -19.44 -6.12
C THR A 248 -1.78 -19.74 -5.22
N LEU A 249 -2.40 -18.71 -4.65
CA LEU A 249 -3.53 -18.89 -3.73
C LEU A 249 -4.87 -18.91 -4.46
N PHE A 250 -5.03 -18.02 -5.44
CA PHE A 250 -6.30 -17.82 -6.15
C PHE A 250 -6.35 -18.53 -7.51
N ASP A 251 -5.29 -19.24 -7.92
CA ASP A 251 -5.19 -19.86 -9.26
C ASP A 251 -5.49 -18.86 -10.41
N GLU A 252 -5.20 -17.56 -10.21
CA GLU A 252 -5.33 -16.55 -11.26
C GLU A 252 -4.35 -16.90 -12.39
N ARG A 253 -4.84 -17.10 -13.61
CA ARG A 253 -3.97 -17.39 -14.74
C ARG A 253 -3.46 -16.08 -15.32
N LEU A 254 -2.16 -15.89 -15.20
CA LEU A 254 -1.44 -14.86 -15.91
C LEU A 254 -1.33 -15.30 -17.37
N ALA A 255 -1.75 -14.44 -18.30
CA ALA A 255 -1.48 -14.64 -19.71
C ALA A 255 0.00 -14.35 -19.98
N LEU A 256 0.88 -15.27 -19.56
CA LEU A 256 2.31 -15.23 -19.84
C LEU A 256 2.54 -15.50 -21.34
N GLY A 257 2.28 -14.49 -22.15
CA GLY A 257 2.48 -14.48 -23.60
C GLY A 257 3.40 -13.34 -24.03
N TRP A 258 3.27 -12.91 -25.29
CA TRP A 258 4.01 -11.78 -25.85
C TRP A 258 3.75 -10.43 -25.14
N LEU A 259 2.71 -10.35 -24.29
CA LEU A 259 2.33 -9.18 -23.50
C LEU A 259 3.16 -8.98 -22.22
N VAL A 260 4.00 -9.94 -21.80
CA VAL A 260 4.82 -9.81 -20.59
C VAL A 260 5.80 -8.64 -20.68
N VAL A 261 6.40 -8.42 -21.86
CA VAL A 261 7.34 -7.31 -22.06
C VAL A 261 6.67 -5.94 -21.84
N PRO A 262 5.54 -5.62 -22.49
CA PRO A 262 4.87 -4.35 -22.22
C PRO A 262 4.30 -4.23 -20.80
N GLU A 263 3.90 -5.33 -20.14
CA GLU A 263 3.50 -5.31 -18.72
C GLU A 263 4.67 -4.94 -17.79
N LEU A 264 5.86 -5.50 -18.03
CA LEU A 264 7.06 -5.16 -17.29
C LEU A 264 7.47 -3.69 -17.51
N ILE A 265 7.29 -3.16 -18.72
CA ILE A 265 7.51 -1.74 -19.02
C ILE A 265 6.52 -0.87 -18.23
N ALA A 266 5.24 -1.24 -18.19
CA ALA A 266 4.22 -0.54 -17.44
C ALA A 266 4.54 -0.51 -15.93
N LEU A 267 4.93 -1.64 -15.35
CA LEU A 267 5.41 -1.73 -13.95
C LEU A 267 6.66 -0.89 -13.70
N ALA A 268 7.61 -0.89 -14.64
CA ALA A 268 8.81 -0.06 -14.57
C ALA A 268 8.46 1.43 -14.57
N LEU A 269 7.51 1.86 -15.41
CA LEU A 269 7.02 3.24 -15.44
C LEU A 269 6.37 3.66 -14.13
N ILE A 270 5.49 2.81 -13.55
CA ILE A 270 4.88 3.04 -12.24
C ILE A 270 5.97 3.18 -11.15
N SER A 271 6.96 2.28 -11.17
CA SER A 271 8.04 2.25 -10.18
C SER A 271 8.94 3.48 -10.28
N VAL A 272 9.37 3.85 -11.48
CA VAL A 272 10.20 5.05 -11.73
C VAL A 272 9.43 6.31 -11.36
N GLY A 273 8.15 6.40 -11.74
CA GLY A 273 7.28 7.52 -11.37
C GLY A 273 7.13 7.65 -9.85
N SER A 274 6.86 6.55 -9.16
CA SER A 274 6.75 6.49 -7.69
C SER A 274 8.04 6.96 -6.99
N VAL A 275 9.21 6.53 -7.48
CA VAL A 275 10.52 6.96 -6.95
C VAL A 275 10.78 8.45 -7.20
N GLN A 276 10.49 8.93 -8.40
CA GLN A 276 10.64 10.36 -8.74
C GLN A 276 9.71 11.23 -7.88
N LEU A 277 8.49 10.76 -7.64
CA LEU A 277 7.51 11.44 -6.81
C LEU A 277 7.98 11.51 -5.35
N ALA A 278 8.48 10.40 -4.80
CA ALA A 278 9.07 10.34 -3.46
C ALA A 278 10.29 11.26 -3.28
N ARG A 279 11.01 11.60 -4.36
CA ARG A 279 12.15 12.52 -4.36
C ARG A 279 11.76 14.00 -4.36
N THR A 280 10.48 14.32 -4.53
CA THR A 280 10.04 15.71 -4.60
C THR A 280 10.06 16.35 -3.19
N PRO A 281 10.51 17.61 -3.03
CA PRO A 281 10.58 18.30 -1.73
C PRO A 281 9.25 18.28 -0.94
N ALA A 282 8.12 18.39 -1.65
CA ALA A 282 6.76 18.32 -1.10
C ALA A 282 6.46 17.00 -0.34
N VAL A 283 7.27 15.95 -0.55
CA VAL A 283 7.11 14.62 0.07
C VAL A 283 8.27 14.27 0.99
N ALA A 284 9.48 14.74 0.64
CA ALA A 284 10.71 14.46 1.36
C ALA A 284 10.79 15.15 2.73
N GLY A 285 9.90 16.10 3.02
CA GLY A 285 9.84 16.74 4.34
C GLY A 285 11.13 17.45 4.71
N LYS A 286 11.84 18.03 3.73
CA LYS A 286 12.90 18.97 4.04
C LYS A 286 12.25 20.31 4.36
N THR A 287 12.21 20.65 5.64
CA THR A 287 12.02 22.00 6.13
C THR A 287 13.11 22.87 5.50
N ASP A 288 12.73 23.92 4.81
CA ASP A 288 13.63 24.98 4.33
C ASP A 288 14.18 25.79 5.53
N GLU A 289 14.91 25.15 6.45
CA GLU A 289 15.50 25.79 7.63
C GLU A 289 17.04 25.92 7.56
N GLU A 290 17.71 25.43 6.51
CA GLU A 290 19.17 25.56 6.38
C GLU A 290 19.65 26.67 5.41
N GLU A 291 18.78 27.39 4.71
CA GLU A 291 19.19 28.48 3.80
C GLU A 291 19.16 29.89 4.42
N GLY A 292 18.88 30.01 5.73
CA GLY A 292 18.81 31.30 6.43
C GLY A 292 20.00 31.65 7.32
N MET A 293 21.08 30.88 7.29
CA MET A 293 22.16 31.01 8.27
C MET A 293 23.55 31.07 7.64
N TRP A 294 23.76 32.03 6.73
CA TRP A 294 25.04 32.72 6.49
C TRP A 294 24.78 34.15 6.04
#